data_AF-A0A949FPK4-F1
#
_entry.id   AF-A0A949FPK4-F1
#
_cell.length_a   1.000
_cell.length_b   1.000
_cell.length_c   1.000
_cell.angle_alpha   90.00
_cell.angle_beta   90.00
_cell.angle_gamma   90.00
#
_symmetry.space_group_name_H-M   'P 1'
#
loop_
_entity.id
_entity.type
_entity.pdbx_description
1 polymer ?
#
loop_
_entity_poly.entity_id
_entity_poly.type
_entity_poly.pdbx_seq_one_letter_code
_entity_poly.pdbx_strand_id
1 'polypeptide(L)' 'MIATDKTSHLPDEQRVVITSVGLTAPNGNDLESYREALLNGKSGVQNYNIRYVGDTFAGVCQFEATKYQSKRDIRRGTR' A
#
# COMPACT_ATOMS: atom_id res chain seq x y z
N MET A 1 -18.44 2.36 15.24
CA MET A 1 -19.23 3.61 15.17
C MET A 1 -18.86 4.27 13.85
N ILE A 2 -19.75 4.22 12.84
CA ILE A 2 -19.49 4.86 11.55
C ILE A 2 -19.70 6.36 11.77
N ALA A 3 -18.65 7.17 11.53
CA ALA A 3 -18.76 8.62 11.63
C ALA A 3 -19.89 9.11 10.71
N THR A 4 -20.78 9.95 11.22
CA THR A 4 -21.84 10.56 10.41
C THR A 4 -21.19 11.46 9.36
N ASP A 5 -21.39 11.13 8.08
CA ASP A 5 -20.83 11.91 6.98
C ASP A 5 -21.54 13.27 6.85
N LYS A 6 -20.99 14.28 7.51
CA LYS A 6 -21.42 15.67 7.40
C LYS A 6 -20.88 16.36 6.14
N THR A 7 -19.95 15.74 5.42
CA THR A 7 -19.29 16.34 4.26
C THR A 7 -20.17 16.33 3.02
N SER A 8 -21.14 15.42 2.96
CA SER A 8 -22.16 15.34 1.90
C SER A 8 -23.07 16.58 1.80
N HIS A 9 -23.17 17.38 2.86
CA HIS A 9 -24.00 18.60 2.91
C HIS A 9 -23.21 19.90 2.69
N LEU A 10 -21.88 19.83 2.58
CA LEU A 10 -21.06 21.00 2.32
C LEU A 10 -21.20 21.45 0.87
N PRO A 11 -21.09 22.76 0.57
CA PRO A 11 -20.93 23.25 -0.80
C PRO A 11 -19.77 22.55 -1.50
N ASP A 12 -19.89 22.31 -2.82
CA ASP A 12 -18.89 21.54 -3.58
C ASP A 12 -17.48 22.12 -3.51
N GLU A 13 -17.35 23.44 -3.42
CA GLU A 13 -16.08 24.16 -3.23
C GLU A 13 -15.35 23.84 -1.91
N GLN A 14 -16.04 23.23 -0.94
CA GLN A 14 -15.48 22.84 0.36
C GLN A 14 -15.26 21.33 0.49
N ARG A 15 -15.70 20.54 -0.51
CA ARG A 15 -15.59 19.08 -0.48
C ARG A 15 -14.25 18.63 -1.03
N VAL A 16 -13.44 18.01 -0.17
CA VAL A 16 -12.18 17.37 -0.57
C VAL A 16 -12.45 15.90 -0.85
N VAL A 17 -12.11 15.43 -2.04
CA VAL A 17 -12.29 14.03 -2.46
C VAL A 17 -10.94 13.37 -2.73
N ILE A 18 -10.88 12.06 -2.52
CA ILE A 18 -9.73 11.25 -2.95
C ILE A 18 -9.87 11.04 -4.45
N THR A 19 -8.97 11.61 -5.24
CA THR A 19 -8.98 11.50 -6.70
C THR A 19 -8.18 10.32 -7.21
N SER A 20 -7.18 9.86 -6.47
CA SER A 20 -6.33 8.73 -6.84
C SER A 20 -5.69 8.07 -5.62
N VAL A 21 -5.20 6.85 -5.84
CA VAL A 21 -4.45 6.07 -4.85
C VAL A 21 -3.24 5.45 -5.55
N GLY A 22 -2.08 5.52 -4.89
CA GLY A 22 -0.88 4.77 -5.26
C GLY A 22 -0.50 3.85 -4.11
N LEU A 23 -0.18 2.58 -4.42
CA LEU A 23 0.16 1.59 -3.40
C LEU A 23 1.16 0.57 -3.93
N THR A 24 1.89 -0.04 -3.00
CA THR A 24 2.50 -1.36 -3.14
C THR A 24 2.17 -2.14 -1.86
N ALA A 25 1.62 -3.33 -2.02
CA ALA A 25 1.15 -4.17 -0.93
C ALA A 25 1.68 -5.61 -1.09
N PRO A 26 1.72 -6.41 -0.01
CA PRO A 26 2.22 -7.79 -0.08
C PRO A 26 1.45 -8.70 -1.05
N ASN A 27 0.22 -8.33 -1.38
CA ASN A 27 -0.68 -9.06 -2.26
C ASN A 27 -1.02 -8.30 -3.57
N GLY A 28 -0.29 -7.23 -3.91
CA GLY A 28 -0.50 -6.48 -5.14
C GLY A 28 0.40 -5.25 -5.26
N ASN A 29 1.01 -5.05 -6.43
CA ASN A 29 1.90 -3.91 -6.70
C ASN A 29 1.22 -2.74 -7.42
N ASP A 30 -0.06 -2.90 -7.71
CA ASP A 30 -0.92 -1.92 -8.37
C ASP A 30 -2.35 -2.09 -7.83
N LEU A 31 -3.21 -1.13 -8.16
CA LEU A 31 -4.57 -1.07 -7.64
C LEU A 31 -5.44 -2.25 -8.13
N GLU A 32 -5.22 -2.72 -9.36
CA GLU A 32 -6.01 -3.78 -9.97
C GLU A 32 -5.71 -5.13 -9.31
N SER A 33 -4.43 -5.51 -9.25
CA SER A 33 -3.97 -6.75 -8.60
C SER A 33 -4.33 -6.77 -7.12
N TYR A 34 -4.13 -5.65 -6.41
CA TYR A 34 -4.50 -5.54 -5.01
C TYR A 34 -6.01 -5.72 -4.79
N ARG A 35 -6.84 -5.08 -5.63
CA ARG A 35 -8.31 -5.19 -5.52
C ARG A 35 -8.76 -6.63 -5.78
N GLU A 36 -8.22 -7.27 -6.80
CA GLU A 36 -8.53 -8.67 -7.11
C GLU A 36 -8.16 -9.60 -5.94
N ALA A 37 -6.97 -9.41 -5.36
CA ALA A 37 -6.52 -10.18 -4.21
C ALA A 37 -7.41 -9.96 -2.98
N LEU A 38 -7.78 -8.71 -2.71
CA LEU A 38 -8.65 -8.34 -1.59
C LEU A 38 -10.03 -8.99 -1.71
N LEU A 39 -10.66 -8.90 -2.88
CA LEU A 39 -11.99 -9.46 -3.12
C LEU A 39 -12.02 -10.99 -3.06
N ASN A 40 -10.90 -11.63 -3.40
CA ASN A 40 -10.73 -13.08 -3.30
C ASN A 40 -10.18 -13.54 -1.94
N GLY A 41 -9.96 -12.65 -0.97
CA GLY A 41 -9.37 -13.00 0.33
C GLY A 41 -7.96 -13.58 0.25
N LYS A 42 -7.19 -13.26 -0.80
CA LYS A 42 -5.83 -13.75 -1.00
C LYS A 42 -4.85 -13.02 -0.06
N SER A 43 -4.24 -13.78 0.86
CA SER A 43 -3.19 -13.29 1.75
C SER A 43 -1.86 -13.11 1.01
N GLY A 44 -1.12 -12.05 1.33
CA GLY A 44 0.26 -11.82 0.87
C GLY A 44 1.33 -12.15 1.91
N VAL A 45 0.95 -12.83 3.00
CA VAL A 45 1.87 -13.22 4.07
C VAL A 45 2.69 -14.43 3.64
N GLN A 46 4.00 -14.39 3.88
CA GLN A 46 4.93 -15.47 3.57
C GLN A 46 5.90 -15.74 4.72
N ASN A 47 6.51 -16.92 4.71
CA ASN A 47 7.62 -17.25 5.61
C ASN A 47 8.78 -16.27 5.40
N TYR A 48 9.33 -15.76 6.49
CA TYR A 48 10.40 -14.78 6.47
C TYR A 48 11.38 -15.06 7.62
N ASN A 49 12.66 -15.16 7.30
CA ASN A 49 13.70 -15.33 8.29
C ASN A 49 14.39 -13.99 8.56
N ILE A 50 14.44 -13.59 9.82
CA ILE A 50 15.14 -12.39 10.27
C ILE A 50 16.29 -12.83 11.17
N ARG A 51 17.52 -12.41 10.83
CA ARG A 51 18.78 -12.90 11.44
C ARG A 51 18.79 -12.99 12.98
N TYR A 52 18.15 -12.07 13.69
CA TYR A 52 18.13 -12.03 15.16
C TYR A 52 16.75 -12.26 15.79
N VAL A 53 15.73 -12.53 14.98
CA VAL A 53 14.37 -12.85 15.46
C VAL A 53 14.06 -14.34 15.22
N GLY A 54 14.59 -14.92 14.14
CA GLY A 54 14.30 -16.29 13.70
C GLY A 54 13.26 -16.34 12.59
N ASP A 55 12.68 -17.53 12.40
CA ASP A 55 11.62 -17.78 11.43
C ASP A 55 10.29 -17.17 11.90
N THR A 56 9.69 -16.36 11.03
CA THR A 56 8.41 -15.69 11.29
C THR A 56 7.60 -15.56 10.01
N PHE A 57 6.43 -14.96 10.10
CA PHE A 57 5.57 -14.62 8.97
C PHE A 57 5.57 -13.12 8.75
N ALA A 58 5.71 -12.68 7.50
CA ALA A 58 5.67 -11.27 7.15
C ALA A 58 4.95 -11.04 5.82
N GLY A 59 4.22 -9.93 5.71
CA GLY A 59 3.76 -9.41 4.43
C GLY A 59 4.87 -8.60 3.79
N VAL A 60 5.54 -9.15 2.79
CA VAL A 60 6.65 -8.48 2.10
C VAL A 60 6.16 -7.94 0.76
N CYS A 61 6.26 -6.62 0.58
CA CYS A 61 5.95 -6.00 -0.72
C CYS A 61 7.12 -6.20 -1.69
N GLN A 62 6.87 -6.91 -2.79
CA GLN A 62 7.89 -7.22 -3.79
C GLN A 62 7.76 -6.27 -5.00
N PHE A 63 8.36 -5.08 -4.92
CA PHE A 63 8.32 -4.10 -6.01
C PHE A 63 9.71 -3.80 -6.58
N GLU A 64 9.75 -3.39 -7.85
CA GLU A 64 10.99 -2.94 -8.49
C GLU A 64 11.30 -1.49 -8.10
N ALA A 65 12.17 -1.31 -7.11
CA ALA A 65 12.53 0.03 -6.60
C ALA A 65 13.13 0.95 -7.68
N THR A 66 13.84 0.38 -8.66
CA THR A 66 14.49 1.13 -9.75
C THR A 66 13.56 1.56 -10.87
N LYS A 67 12.31 1.10 -10.87
CA LYS A 67 11.34 1.38 -11.94
C LYS A 67 11.07 2.87 -12.11
N TYR A 68 11.03 3.61 -11.00
CA TYR A 68 10.70 5.04 -10.98
C TYR A 68 11.76 5.92 -10.30
N GLN A 69 12.79 5.31 -9.70
CA GLN A 69 13.84 6.03 -8.96
C GLN A 69 15.22 5.53 -9.37
N SER A 70 16.21 6.44 -9.42
CA SER A 70 17.59 6.02 -9.70
C SER A 70 18.19 5.27 -8.51
N LYS A 71 19.19 4.42 -8.77
CA LYS A 71 19.96 3.74 -7.70
C LYS A 71 20.57 4.71 -6.70
N ARG A 72 20.90 5.94 -7.11
CA ARG A 72 21.43 6.98 -6.21
C ARG A 72 20.35 7.47 -5.26
N ASP A 73 19.14 7.71 -5.77
CA ASP A 73 18.06 8.29 -4.99
C ASP A 73 17.49 7.28 -3.99
N ILE A 74 17.38 6.00 -4.39
CA ILE A 74 17.00 4.89 -3.49
C ILE A 74 17.93 4.81 -2.26
N ARG A 75 19.24 4.98 -2.46
CA ARG A 75 20.24 4.91 -1.37
C ARG A 75 20.18 6.10 -0.42
N ARG A 76 19.73 7.27 -0.88
CA ARG A 76 19.57 8.46 -0.03
C ARG A 76 18.36 8.31 0.90
N GLY A 77 17.36 7.52 0.51
CA GLY A 77 16.11 7.39 1.24
C GLY A 77 15.31 8.71 1.24
N THR A 78 14.25 8.77 2.05
CA THR A 78 13.39 9.96 2.22
C THR A 78 13.83 10.85 3.39
N ARG A 79 15.14 10.88 3.71
CA ARG A 79 15.68 11.68 4.82
C ARG A 79 15.71 13.16 4.50
#